data_AF-A0A1F5HZS1-F1
#
_entry.id   AF-A0A1F5HZS1-F1
#
_cell.length_a   1.000
_cell.length_b   1.000
_cell.length_c   1.000
_cell.angle_alpha   90.00
_cell.angle_beta   90.00
_cell.angle_gamma   90.00
#
_symmetry.space_group_name_H-M   'P 1'
#
loop_
_entity.id
_entity.type
_entity.pdbx_description
1 polymer ?
#
loop_
_entity_poly.entity_id
_entity_poly.type
_entity_poly.pdbx_seq_one_letter_code
_entity_poly.pdbx_strand_id
1 'polypeptide(L)'
;MKKTKDHFYSRVIGVDEVIVDLDNLNLTSTEKKELSDLAHLNLHTVIVDAVLSELSSADKKIFLELLARDEHEKIWQHLNEKVENIEDKITAAGEQVKKELRQDIKKTQELA
;
A
#
# COMPACT_ATOMS: atom_id res chain seq x y z
N MET A 1 19.16 -4.48 -8.34
CA MET A 1 18.09 -3.87 -7.54
C MET A 1 16.79 -4.07 -8.31
N LYS A 2 15.88 -4.93 -7.85
CA LYS A 2 14.56 -5.09 -8.49
C LYS A 2 13.77 -3.82 -8.18
N LYS A 3 13.31 -3.11 -9.21
CA LYS A 3 12.36 -2.01 -9.03
C LYS A 3 11.17 -2.54 -8.24
N THR A 4 10.87 -1.91 -7.12
CA THR A 4 9.57 -1.99 -6.45
C THR A 4 8.51 -1.75 -7.51
N LYS A 5 7.44 -2.56 -7.53
CA LYS A 5 6.39 -2.44 -8.54
C LYS A 5 5.71 -1.09 -8.31
N ASP A 6 5.84 -0.17 -9.26
CA ASP A 6 5.16 1.13 -9.17
C ASP A 6 3.65 0.88 -9.19
N HIS A 7 2.95 1.40 -8.18
CA HIS A 7 1.50 1.40 -8.08
C HIS A 7 1.00 2.82 -8.31
N PHE A 8 -0.29 2.96 -8.65
CA PHE A 8 -0.90 4.26 -8.86
C PHE A 8 -0.76 5.19 -7.64
N TYR A 9 -0.70 4.63 -6.44
CA TYR A 9 -0.55 5.36 -5.18
C TYR A 9 0.90 5.55 -4.72
N SER A 10 1.91 5.00 -5.42
CA SER A 10 3.31 5.02 -4.96
C SER A 10 3.90 6.42 -4.80
N ARG A 11 3.34 7.43 -5.48
CA ARG A 11 3.77 8.84 -5.33
C ARG A 11 3.22 9.51 -4.06
N VAL A 12 2.12 9.00 -3.54
CA VAL A 12 1.42 9.54 -2.38
C VAL A 12 1.86 8.80 -1.12
N ILE A 13 2.10 7.49 -1.24
CA ILE A 13 2.53 6.66 -0.13
C ILE A 13 4.01 6.34 -0.31
N GLY A 14 4.85 6.92 0.55
CA GLY A 14 6.26 6.54 0.66
C GLY A 14 6.39 5.10 1.15
N VAL A 15 6.33 4.14 0.23
CA VAL A 15 6.36 2.70 0.54
C VAL A 15 7.72 2.28 1.12
N ASP A 16 8.79 2.99 0.76
CA ASP A 16 10.15 2.71 1.20
C ASP A 16 10.35 2.91 2.72
N GLU A 17 9.50 3.69 3.38
CA GLU A 17 9.62 3.96 4.82
C GLU A 17 9.39 2.72 5.69
N VAL A 18 8.56 1.76 5.23
CA VAL A 18 8.29 0.52 5.98
C VAL A 18 9.49 -0.43 5.95
N ILE A 19 10.26 -0.40 4.87
CA ILE A 19 11.42 -1.28 4.67
C ILE A 19 12.57 -0.88 5.60
N VAL A 20 12.69 0.42 5.91
CA VAL A 20 13.72 0.94 6.83
C VAL A 20 13.55 0.38 8.24
N ASP A 21 12.32 0.16 8.70
CA ASP A 21 12.09 -0.34 10.06
C ASP A 21 12.48 -1.82 10.23
N LEU A 22 12.45 -2.60 9.14
CA LEU A 22 12.91 -4.00 9.14
C LEU A 22 14.42 -4.14 9.31
N ASP A 23 15.21 -3.10 9.01
CA ASP A 23 16.67 -3.10 9.26
C ASP A 23 17.01 -3.13 10.75
N ASN A 24 16.07 -2.76 11.62
CA ASN A 24 16.27 -2.81 13.08
C ASN A 24 16.06 -4.20 13.67
N LEU A 25 15.70 -5.20 12.85
CA LEU A 25 15.56 -6.59 13.27
C LEU A 25 16.81 -7.38 12.86
N ASN A 26 17.26 -8.31 13.71
CA ASN A 26 18.35 -9.24 13.40
C ASN A 26 17.90 -10.34 12.41
N LEU A 27 17.35 -9.94 11.27
CA LEU A 27 16.85 -10.84 10.23
C LEU A 27 17.97 -11.19 9.25
N THR A 28 17.91 -12.40 8.72
CA THR A 28 18.67 -12.73 7.53
C THR A 28 18.14 -11.95 6.32
N SER A 29 18.96 -11.82 5.27
CA SER A 29 18.55 -11.15 4.03
C SER A 29 17.32 -11.79 3.37
N THR A 30 17.12 -13.10 3.56
CA THR A 30 15.96 -13.82 3.04
C THR A 30 14.69 -13.47 3.81
N GLU A 31 14.73 -13.53 5.14
CA GLU A 31 13.58 -13.18 5.99
C GLU A 31 13.19 -11.72 5.81
N LYS A 32 14.17 -10.81 5.74
CA LYS A 32 13.92 -9.39 5.47
C LYS A 32 13.18 -9.20 4.15
N LYS A 33 13.59 -9.92 3.10
CA LYS A 33 12.95 -9.84 1.80
C LYS A 33 11.51 -10.38 1.84
N GLU A 34 11.29 -11.51 2.48
CA GLU A 34 9.95 -12.10 2.61
C GLU A 34 8.99 -11.17 3.37
N LEU A 35 9.44 -10.58 4.48
CA LEU A 35 8.66 -9.60 5.23
C LEU A 35 8.40 -8.32 4.43
N SER A 36 9.38 -7.86 3.66
CA SER A 36 9.20 -6.73 2.75
C SER A 36 8.14 -7.04 1.69
N ASP A 37 8.21 -8.21 1.06
CA ASP A 37 7.24 -8.65 0.04
C ASP A 37 5.82 -8.76 0.64
N LEU A 38 5.69 -9.28 1.86
CA LEU A 38 4.42 -9.34 2.60
C LEU A 38 3.88 -7.95 2.97
N ALA A 39 4.74 -7.04 3.43
CA ALA A 39 4.36 -5.67 3.73
C ALA A 39 3.84 -4.94 2.49
N HIS A 40 4.51 -5.10 1.35
CA HIS A 40 4.05 -4.54 0.07
C HIS A 40 2.71 -5.10 -0.36
N LEU A 41 2.52 -6.43 -0.27
CA LEU A 41 1.26 -7.07 -0.62
C LEU A 41 0.12 -6.57 0.27
N ASN A 42 0.33 -6.54 1.58
CA ASN A 42 -0.66 -6.08 2.55
C ASN A 42 -1.04 -4.62 2.28
N LEU A 43 -0.05 -3.74 2.11
CA LEU A 43 -0.29 -2.34 1.76
C LEU A 43 -1.12 -2.22 0.49
N HIS A 44 -0.76 -2.95 -0.57
CA HIS A 44 -1.51 -2.92 -1.82
C HIS A 44 -2.96 -3.35 -1.65
N THR A 45 -3.19 -4.46 -0.95
CA THR A 45 -4.55 -4.97 -0.68
C THR A 45 -5.38 -3.94 0.09
N VAL A 46 -4.85 -3.38 1.18
CA VAL A 46 -5.59 -2.42 2.00
C VAL A 46 -5.91 -1.14 1.23
N ILE A 47 -4.98 -0.62 0.42
CA ILE A 47 -5.27 0.56 -0.41
C ILE A 47 -6.35 0.26 -1.45
N VAL A 48 -6.27 -0.88 -2.13
CA VAL A 48 -7.29 -1.30 -3.10
C VAL A 48 -8.65 -1.44 -2.43
N ASP A 49 -8.72 -2.07 -1.25
CA ASP A 49 -9.97 -2.22 -0.50
C ASP A 49 -10.53 -0.88 -0.02
N ALA A 50 -9.67 0.02 0.47
CA ALA A 50 -10.07 1.37 0.85
C ALA A 50 -10.71 2.12 -0.32
N VAL A 51 -10.06 2.10 -1.49
CA VAL A 51 -10.59 2.71 -2.72
C VAL A 51 -11.91 2.06 -3.13
N LEU A 52 -11.96 0.72 -3.17
CA LEU A 52 -13.18 0.01 -3.54
C LEU A 52 -14.34 0.36 -2.59
N SER A 53 -14.10 0.51 -1.29
CA SER A 53 -15.16 0.81 -0.33
C SER A 53 -15.86 2.16 -0.56
N GLU A 54 -15.19 3.09 -1.24
CA GLU A 54 -15.69 4.43 -1.57
C GLU A 54 -16.44 4.49 -2.91
N LEU A 55 -16.32 3.45 -3.74
CA LEU A 55 -16.87 3.43 -5.09
C LEU A 55 -18.23 2.72 -5.18
N SER A 56 -19.08 3.21 -6.08
CA SER A 56 -20.29 2.49 -6.48
C SER A 56 -19.94 1.18 -7.21
N SER A 57 -20.88 0.24 -7.32
CA SER A 57 -20.65 -1.04 -8.02
C SER A 57 -20.21 -0.86 -9.48
N ALA A 58 -20.71 0.17 -10.18
CA ALA A 58 -20.30 0.48 -11.53
C ALA A 58 -18.87 1.02 -11.58
N ASP A 59 -18.55 1.95 -10.66
CA ASP A 59 -17.23 2.59 -10.59
C ASP A 59 -16.14 1.62 -10.11
N LYS A 60 -16.47 0.66 -9.25
CA LYS A 60 -15.59 -0.45 -8.85
C LYS A 60 -15.11 -1.24 -10.05
N LYS A 61 -16.02 -1.57 -10.99
CA LYS A 61 -15.67 -2.32 -12.20
C LYS A 61 -14.68 -1.55 -13.07
N ILE A 62 -14.94 -0.27 -13.28
CA ILE A 62 -14.05 0.63 -14.04
C ILE A 62 -12.67 0.68 -13.38
N PHE A 63 -12.62 0.92 -12.06
CA PHE A 63 -11.37 0.96 -11.32
C PHE A 63 -10.57 -0.34 -11.44
N LEU A 64 -11.20 -1.51 -11.29
CA LEU A 64 -10.52 -2.80 -11.41
C LEU A 64 -10.00 -3.06 -12.84
N GLU A 65 -10.73 -2.64 -13.86
CA GLU A 65 -10.27 -2.72 -15.25
C GLU A 65 -9.05 -1.81 -15.52
N LEU A 66 -9.06 -0.59 -14.98
CA LEU A 66 -7.93 0.33 -15.08
C LEU A 66 -6.71 -0.18 -14.30
N LEU A 67 -6.94 -0.76 -13.11
CA LEU A 67 -5.92 -1.38 -12.27
C LEU A 67 -5.27 -2.57 -12.96
N ALA A 68 -6.07 -3.45 -13.58
CA ALA A 68 -5.55 -4.61 -14.32
C ALA A 68 -4.72 -4.24 -15.56
N ARG A 69 -4.87 -3.01 -16.07
CA ARG A 69 -4.13 -2.46 -17.21
C ARG A 69 -2.96 -1.56 -16.80
N ASP A 70 -2.71 -1.40 -15.50
CA ASP A 70 -1.71 -0.50 -14.94
C ASP A 70 -1.87 0.97 -15.43
N GLU A 71 -3.10 1.43 -15.69
CA GLU A 71 -3.38 2.78 -16.21
C GLU A 71 -3.44 3.83 -15.09
N HIS A 72 -2.32 4.09 -14.41
CA HIS A 72 -2.25 4.90 -13.18
C HIS A 72 -2.87 6.30 -13.27
N GLU A 73 -2.62 7.04 -14.36
CA GLU A 73 -3.16 8.39 -14.53
C GLU A 73 -4.69 8.38 -14.70
N LYS A 74 -5.24 7.37 -15.39
CA LYS A 74 -6.69 7.21 -15.56
C LYS A 74 -7.36 6.74 -14.28
N ILE A 75 -6.67 5.94 -13.46
CA ILE A 75 -7.13 5.59 -12.12
C ILE A 75 -7.35 6.88 -11.32
N TRP A 76 -6.36 7.77 -11.27
CA TRP A 76 -6.49 9.04 -10.55
C TRP A 76 -7.59 9.95 -11.10
N GLN A 77 -7.76 10.02 -12.42
CA GLN A 77 -8.87 10.78 -13.01
C GLN A 77 -10.23 10.24 -12.56
N HIS A 78 -10.45 8.93 -12.71
CA HIS A 78 -11.69 8.28 -12.28
C HIS A 78 -11.96 8.46 -10.78
N LEU A 79 -10.92 8.31 -9.95
CA LEU A 79 -11.04 8.45 -8.51
C LEU A 79 -11.37 9.89 -8.08
N ASN A 80 -10.69 10.89 -8.63
CA ASN A 80 -10.95 12.30 -8.28
C ASN A 80 -12.33 12.78 -8.76
N GLU A 81 -12.88 12.19 -9.83
CA GLU A 81 -14.23 12.49 -10.29
C GLU A 81 -15.33 11.88 -9.42
N LYS A 82 -15.05 10.74 -8.76
CA LYS A 82 -16.06 9.96 -8.03
C LYS A 82 -15.96 10.08 -6.52
N VAL A 83 -14.79 10.35 -6.00
CA VAL A 83 -14.52 10.36 -4.55
C VAL A 83 -13.81 11.65 -4.18
N GLU A 84 -14.45 12.43 -3.33
CA GLU A 84 -13.86 13.64 -2.76
C GLU A 84 -12.70 13.29 -1.82
N ASN A 85 -11.60 14.02 -1.93
CA ASN A 85 -10.39 13.85 -1.10
C ASN A 85 -9.85 12.42 -1.09
N ILE A 86 -9.91 11.72 -2.24
CA ILE A 86 -9.44 10.34 -2.35
C ILE A 86 -7.95 10.18 -2.04
N GLU A 87 -7.13 11.20 -2.33
CA GLU A 87 -5.72 11.21 -1.97
C GLU A 87 -5.51 11.11 -0.45
N ASP A 88 -6.27 11.89 0.34
CA ASP A 88 -6.21 11.84 1.80
C ASP A 88 -6.65 10.46 2.33
N LYS A 89 -7.68 9.87 1.73
CA LYS A 89 -8.19 8.54 2.12
C LYS A 89 -7.15 7.44 1.85
N ILE A 90 -6.54 7.47 0.67
CA ILE A 90 -5.44 6.56 0.30
C ILE A 90 -4.28 6.75 1.29
N THR A 91 -3.86 8.00 1.53
CA THR A 91 -2.78 8.33 2.46
C THR A 91 -3.07 7.79 3.86
N ALA A 92 -4.26 8.06 4.40
CA ALA A 92 -4.66 7.59 5.73
C ALA A 92 -4.67 6.07 5.82
N ALA A 93 -5.19 5.38 4.81
CA ALA A 93 -5.20 3.91 4.76
C ALA A 93 -3.78 3.35 4.75
N GLY A 94 -2.87 3.93 3.96
CA GLY A 94 -1.49 3.47 3.93
C GLY A 94 -0.74 3.78 5.21
N GLU A 95 -0.88 4.97 5.78
CA GLU A 95 -0.28 5.31 7.08
C GLU A 95 -0.75 4.37 8.19
N GLN A 96 -2.02 3.96 8.17
CA GLN A 96 -2.55 2.98 9.11
C GLN A 96 -1.85 1.62 8.96
N VAL A 97 -1.67 1.11 7.74
CA VAL A 97 -0.92 -0.13 7.50
C VAL A 97 0.53 0.01 7.96
N LYS A 98 1.20 1.12 7.62
CA LYS A 98 2.58 1.38 8.05
C LYS A 98 2.69 1.38 9.58
N LYS A 99 1.71 1.97 10.27
CA LYS A 99 1.64 2.01 11.73
C LYS A 99 1.44 0.63 12.34
N GLU A 100 0.54 -0.18 11.81
CA GLU A 100 0.29 -1.55 12.27
C GLU A 100 1.53 -2.43 12.10
N LEU A 101 2.16 -2.40 10.92
CA LEU A 101 3.40 -3.13 10.65
C LEU A 101 4.51 -2.72 11.62
N ARG A 102 4.69 -1.42 11.87
CA ARG A 102 5.65 -0.92 12.87
C ARG A 102 5.37 -1.42 14.28
N GLN A 103 4.09 -1.50 14.67
CA GLN A 103 3.72 -2.01 15.99
C GLN A 103 4.03 -3.49 16.11
N ASP A 104 3.78 -4.27 15.07
CA ASP A 104 4.05 -5.70 15.09
C ASP A 104 5.56 -5.99 15.10
N ILE A 105 6.36 -5.23 14.34
CA ILE A 105 7.83 -5.27 14.40
C ILE A 105 8.34 -4.99 15.83
N LYS A 106 7.82 -3.96 16.50
CA LYS A 106 8.22 -3.61 17.87
C LYS A 106 7.88 -4.71 18.88
N LYS A 107 6.68 -5.29 18.79
CA LYS A 107 6.30 -6.43 19.66
C LYS A 107 7.24 -7.61 19.48
N THR A 108 7.65 -7.92 18.25
CA THR A 108 8.63 -8.98 17.99
C THR A 108 9.98 -8.68 18.64
N GLN A 109 10.43 -7.43 18.65
CA GLN A 109 11.66 -7.03 19.35
C GLN A 109 11.55 -7.15 20.88
N GLU A 110 10.41 -6.81 21.46
CA GLU A 110 10.19 -6.89 22.92
C GLU A 110 10.09 -8.34 23.44
N LEU A 111 9.78 -9.29 22.55
CA LEU A 111 9.63 -10.72 22.86
C LEU A 111 10.91 -11.54 22.60
N ALA A 112 11.92 -10.95 21.97
CA ALA A 112 13.20 -11.59 21.61
C ALA A 112 14.30 -11.28 22.63
#